data_AF-A0A1V4QDF9-F1
#
_entry.id   AF-A0A1V4QDF9-F1
#
_cell.length_a   1.000
_cell.length_b   1.000
_cell.length_c   1.000
_cell.angle_alpha   90.00
_cell.angle_beta   90.00
_cell.angle_gamma   90.00
#
_symmetry.space_group_name_H-M   'P 1'
#
loop_
_entity.id
_entity.type
_entity.pdbx_description
1 polymer ?
#
loop_
_entity_poly.entity_id
_entity_poly.type
_entity_poly.pdbx_seq_one_letter_code
_entity_poly.pdbx_strand_id
1 'polypeptide(L)' 'MITGRRDRFHTLRQYKGISGFPKRSESPYDVFDTGHSSTSLSAATGFALARDFNNEDFHIVSVIGDGSLGAGMAF' A
#
# COMPACT_ATOMS: atom_id res chain seq x y z
N MET A 1 5.44 -10.05 6.56
CA MET A 1 6.45 -11.07 6.97
C MET A 1 7.85 -10.50 7.03
N ILE A 2 8.31 -9.87 5.95
CA ILE A 2 9.65 -9.28 5.86
C ILE A 2 9.79 -7.88 6.49
N THR A 3 8.69 -7.22 6.84
CA THR A 3 8.64 -5.86 7.43
C THR A 3 8.44 -5.88 8.96
N GLY A 4 9.13 -6.77 9.68
CA GLY A 4 9.12 -6.79 11.15
C GLY A 4 7.83 -7.30 11.83
N ARG A 5 6.88 -7.86 11.07
CA ARG A 5 5.58 -8.32 11.60
C ARG A 5 5.43 -9.85 11.65
N ARG A 6 6.51 -10.61 11.50
CA ARG A 6 6.48 -12.09 11.46
C ARG A 6 5.90 -12.69 12.73
N ASP A 7 6.36 -12.24 13.89
CA ASP A 7 5.94 -12.82 15.17
C ASP A 7 4.46 -12.53 15.50
N ARG A 8 3.89 -11.48 14.91
CA ARG A 8 2.48 -11.08 15.06
C ARG A 8 1.57 -11.67 13.98
N PHE A 9 2.09 -12.38 12.98
CA PHE A 9 1.29 -12.84 11.84
C PHE A 9 0.14 -13.75 12.23
N HIS A 10 0.32 -14.54 13.27
CA HIS A 10 -0.69 -15.45 13.77
C HIS A 10 -1.98 -14.74 14.23
N THR A 11 -1.94 -13.41 14.40
CA THR A 11 -3.10 -12.55 14.74
C THR A 11 -3.80 -11.94 13.52
N LEU A 12 -3.40 -12.29 12.29
CA LEU A 12 -3.93 -11.70 11.06
C LEU A 12 -5.47 -11.77 10.99
N ARG A 13 -6.11 -10.62 10.73
CA ARG A 13 -7.58 -10.45 10.62
C ARG A 13 -8.37 -10.80 11.89
N GLN A 14 -7.70 -10.93 13.04
CA GLN A 14 -8.38 -11.11 14.33
C GLN A 14 -8.69 -9.77 14.97
N TYR A 15 -9.68 -9.74 15.87
CA TYR A 15 -9.97 -8.55 16.67
C TYR A 15 -8.72 -8.14 17.48
N LYS A 16 -8.33 -6.86 17.40
CA LYS A 16 -7.07 -6.29 17.95
C LYS A 16 -5.78 -6.92 17.39
N GLY A 17 -5.88 -7.76 16.37
CA GLY A 17 -4.75 -8.29 15.60
C GLY A 17 -4.32 -7.35 14.47
N ILE A 18 -3.43 -7.83 13.61
CA ILE A 18 -2.98 -7.06 12.44
C ILE A 18 -4.01 -7.11 11.30
N SER A 19 -4.12 -6.02 10.55
CA SER A 19 -5.00 -5.88 9.40
C SER A 19 -4.69 -6.92 8.31
N GLY A 20 -5.72 -7.33 7.57
CA GLY A 20 -5.59 -8.17 6.38
C GLY A 20 -4.97 -7.44 5.17
N PHE A 21 -4.89 -6.11 5.25
CA PHE A 21 -4.37 -5.22 4.21
C PHE A 21 -3.34 -4.24 4.79
N PRO A 22 -2.41 -3.71 3.98
CA PRO A 22 -1.52 -2.63 4.40
C PRO A 22 -2.28 -1.49 5.08
N LYS A 23 -1.75 -1.05 6.23
CA LYS A 23 -2.32 0.01 7.05
C LYS A 23 -1.22 0.85 7.70
N ARG A 24 -1.17 2.15 7.39
CA ARG A 24 -0.17 3.13 7.86
C ARG A 24 -0.03 3.16 9.38
N SER A 25 -1.15 3.03 10.10
CA SER A 25 -1.14 3.01 11.57
C SER A 25 -0.47 1.77 12.16
N GLU A 26 -0.24 0.71 11.36
CA GLU A 26 0.34 -0.56 11.84
C GLU A 26 1.83 -0.69 11.54
N SER A 27 2.36 0.06 10.57
CA SER A 27 3.73 -0.11 10.09
C SER A 27 4.18 1.11 9.28
N PRO A 28 5.42 1.61 9.51
CA PRO A 28 6.00 2.67 8.66
C PRO A 28 6.25 2.20 7.22
N TYR A 29 6.30 0.89 6.97
CA TYR A 29 6.43 0.31 5.62
C TYR A 29 5.12 0.24 4.84
N ASP A 30 3.98 0.53 5.48
CA ASP A 30 2.67 0.48 4.83
C ASP A 30 2.31 1.91 4.41
N VAL A 31 2.81 2.35 3.27
CA VAL A 31 2.75 3.77 2.84
C VAL A 31 1.34 4.27 2.47
N PHE A 32 0.40 3.35 2.21
CA PHE A 32 -0.95 3.65 1.77
C PHE A 32 -1.93 2.63 2.37
N ASP A 33 -3.03 3.11 2.95
CA ASP A 33 -4.10 2.26 3.47
C ASP A 33 -4.90 1.70 2.28
N THR A 34 -5.02 0.38 2.17
CA THR A 34 -5.75 -0.26 1.06
C THR A 34 -6.81 -1.24 1.55
N GLY A 35 -7.64 -1.71 0.62
CA GLY A 35 -8.72 -2.66 0.85
C GLY A 35 -9.59 -2.79 -0.39
N HIS A 36 -10.06 -1.65 -0.93
CA HIS A 36 -10.65 -1.61 -2.26
C HIS A 36 -9.56 -1.75 -3.33
N SER A 37 -9.87 -2.49 -4.40
CA SER A 37 -8.96 -2.71 -5.51
C SER A 37 -8.73 -1.43 -6.33
N SER A 38 -7.74 -1.49 -7.22
CA SER A 38 -7.55 -0.52 -8.32
C SER A 38 -7.09 0.89 -7.92
N THR A 39 -6.87 1.16 -6.64
CA THR A 39 -6.46 2.50 -6.17
C THR A 39 -4.95 2.72 -6.18
N SER A 40 -4.14 1.68 -6.36
CA SER A 40 -2.68 1.75 -6.14
C SER A 40 -1.96 2.60 -7.19
N LEU A 41 -2.42 2.60 -8.45
CA LEU A 41 -1.84 3.42 -9.52
C LEU A 41 -2.10 4.91 -9.28
N SER A 42 -3.34 5.30 -8.95
CA SER A 42 -3.66 6.70 -8.66
C SER A 42 -2.87 7.22 -7.45
N ALA A 43 -2.73 6.40 -6.40
CA ALA A 43 -1.92 6.74 -5.23
C ALA A 43 -0.43 6.90 -5.59
N ALA A 44 0.13 5.96 -6.36
CA ALA A 44 1.53 6.03 -6.81
C ALA A 44 1.80 7.27 -7.67
N THR A 45 0.89 7.65 -8.57
CA THR A 45 1.00 8.89 -9.34
C THR A 45 1.03 10.12 -8.43
N GLY A 46 0.14 10.18 -7.43
CA GLY A 46 0.15 11.27 -6.45
C GLY A 46 1.46 11.36 -5.67
N PHE A 47 2.00 10.22 -5.23
CA PHE A 47 3.29 10.17 -4.55
C PHE A 47 4.45 10.60 -5.46
N ALA A 48 4.42 10.24 -6.74
CA ALA A 48 5.47 10.61 -7.70
C ALA A 48 5.48 12.12 -7.96
N LEU A 49 4.31 12.70 -8.15
CA LEU A 49 4.17 14.15 -8.28
C LEU A 49 4.66 14.87 -7.03
N ALA A 50 4.31 14.38 -5.83
CA ALA A 50 4.76 14.98 -4.58
C ALA A 50 6.29 14.91 -4.42
N ARG A 51 6.90 13.74 -4.70
CA ARG A 51 8.36 13.55 -4.70
C ARG A 51 9.04 14.57 -5.61
N ASP A 52 8.55 14.68 -6.85
CA ASP A 52 9.13 15.55 -7.87
C ASP A 52 9.00 17.03 -7.48
N PHE A 53 7.84 17.44 -6.92
CA PHE A 53 7.65 18.80 -6.41
C PHE A 53 8.55 19.14 -5.21
N ASN A 54 8.86 18.15 -4.39
CA ASN A 54 9.73 18.33 -3.22
C ASN A 54 11.23 18.18 -3.57
N ASN A 55 11.59 17.93 -4.83
CA ASN A 55 12.96 17.60 -5.26
C ASN A 55 13.58 16.44 -4.47
N GLU A 56 12.79 15.41 -4.16
CA GLU A 56 13.24 14.22 -3.45
C GLU A 56 13.69 13.13 -4.44
N ASP A 57 14.60 12.25 -4.01
CA ASP A 57 15.12 11.15 -4.84
C ASP A 57 14.86 9.79 -4.18
N PHE A 58 13.70 9.21 -4.51
CA PHE A 58 13.34 7.85 -4.13
C PHE A 58 12.44 7.20 -5.18
N HIS A 59 12.36 5.87 -5.15
CA HIS A 59 11.55 5.10 -6.08
C HIS A 59 10.13 4.90 -5.58
N ILE A 60 9.19 4.92 -6.52
CA ILE A 60 7.77 4.60 -6.26
C ILE A 60 7.41 3.42 -7.15
N VAL A 61 7.01 2.33 -6.49
CA VAL A 61 6.67 1.08 -7.16
C VAL A 61 5.27 0.67 -6.70
N SER A 62 4.34 0.59 -7.66
CA SER A 62 3.00 0.05 -7.44
C SER A 62 2.94 -1.38 -7.95
N VAL A 63 2.44 -2.29 -7.11
CA VAL A 63 2.15 -3.68 -7.50
C VAL A 63 0.63 -3.83 -7.58
N ILE A 64 0.13 -4.19 -8.77
CA ILE A 64 -1.30 -4.33 -9.05
C ILE A 64 -1.56 -5.70 -9.72
N GLY A 65 -2.61 -6.40 -9.28
CA GLY A 65 -3.06 -7.63 -9.92
C GLY A 65 -3.87 -7.35 -11.18
N ASP A 66 -3.90 -8.30 -12.11
CA ASP A 66 -4.63 -8.24 -13.39
C ASP A 66 -6.13 -7.93 -13.20
N GLY A 67 -6.80 -8.61 -12.26
CA GLY A 67 -8.22 -8.35 -11.97
C GLY A 67 -8.49 -6.95 -11.40
N SER A 68 -7.49 -6.31 -10.79
CA SER A 68 -7.60 -4.93 -10.30
C SER A 68 -7.29 -3.89 -11.38
N LEU A 69 -6.58 -4.26 -12.44
CA LEU A 69 -6.23 -3.35 -13.53
C LEU A 69 -7.45 -3.00 -14.40
N GLY A 70 -8.45 -3.89 -14.48
CA GLY A 70 -9.63 -3.69 -15.34
C GLY A 70 -10.61 -2.61 -14.88
N ALA A 71 -10.46 -2.03 -13.68
CA ALA A 71 -11.37 -1.00 -13.19
C ALA A 71 -10.95 0.39 -13.68
N GLY A 72 -11.93 1.27 -13.94
CA GLY A 72 -11.68 2.61 -14.48
C GLY A 72 -10.71 3.47 -13.66
N MET A 73 -10.64 3.27 -12.32
CA MET A 73 -9.67 3.99 -11.46
C MET A 73 -8.19 3.69 -11.78
N ALA A 74 -7.92 2.58 -12.47
CA ALA A 74 -6.58 2.17 -12.86
C ALA A 74 -6.13 2.72 -14.23
N PHE A 75 -7.03 3.40 -14.98
CA PHE A 75 -6.79 4.00 -16.29
C PHE A 75 -6.90 5.53 -16.24
#